data_AF-A0AAD3Y705-F1
#
_entry.id   AF-A0AAD3Y705-F1
#
_cell.length_a   1.000
_cell.length_b   1.000
_cell.length_c   1.000
_cell.angle_alpha   90.00
_cell.angle_beta   90.00
_cell.angle_gamma   90.00
#
_symmetry.space_group_name_H-M   'P 1'
#
loop_
_entity.id
_entity.type
_entity.pdbx_description
1 polymer ?
#
loop_
_entity_poly.entity_id
_entity_poly.type
_entity_poly.pdbx_seq_one_letter_code
_entity_poly.pdbx_strand_id
1 'polypeptide(L)'
;MAYKFHEDEHCEVIAECCRVDLEPYLGLHYPAIGIPQASQFVFMENKVRMMCDCLASPIKVVQDERLTLPLSLEGSMLRAPHGCHAQYMTNMVSIASLVMVVRLNEDYDELKND
;
A
#
# COMPACT_ATOMS: atom_id res chain seq x y z
N MET A 1 -6.10 -7.38 7.72
CA MET A 1 -5.13 -8.45 7.43
C MET A 1 -3.71 -7.97 7.68
N ALA A 2 -2.79 -8.88 8.00
CA ALA A 2 -1.34 -8.66 8.04
C ALA A 2 -0.70 -9.38 6.86
N TYR A 3 0.13 -8.65 6.12
CA TYR A 3 0.68 -9.07 4.84
C TYR A 3 2.20 -9.11 4.95
N LYS A 4 2.80 -10.29 4.80
CA LYS A 4 4.24 -10.52 4.97
C LYS A 4 4.90 -10.62 3.60
N PHE A 5 6.01 -9.91 3.43
CA PHE A 5 6.92 -10.08 2.30
C PHE A 5 7.87 -11.25 2.59
N HIS A 6 8.03 -12.14 1.61
CA HIS A 6 8.99 -13.24 1.65
C HIS A 6 10.29 -12.85 0.91
N GLU A 7 11.31 -13.71 1.00
CA GLU A 7 12.66 -13.44 0.48
C GLU A 7 12.72 -13.24 -1.05
N ASP A 8 11.84 -13.90 -1.79
CA ASP A 8 11.63 -13.76 -3.23
C ASP A 8 10.60 -12.66 -3.59
N GLU A 9 10.35 -11.74 -2.66
CA GLU A 9 9.48 -10.56 -2.77
C GLU A 9 7.97 -10.84 -2.96
N HIS A 10 7.56 -12.11 -3.10
CA HIS A 10 6.15 -12.45 -3.07
C HIS A 10 5.59 -12.22 -1.67
N CYS A 11 4.27 -12.17 -1.56
CA CYS A 11 3.62 -11.84 -0.31
C CYS A 11 2.58 -12.87 0.11
N GLU A 12 2.36 -12.99 1.41
CA GLU A 12 1.37 -13.88 2.01
C GLU A 12 0.53 -13.16 3.05
N VAL A 13 -0.77 -13.48 3.10
CA VAL A 13 -1.66 -13.06 4.19
C VAL A 13 -1.45 -14.01 5.38
N ILE A 14 -0.64 -13.59 6.35
CA ILE A 14 -0.27 -14.43 7.51
C ILE A 14 -1.26 -14.33 8.68
N ALA A 15 -2.09 -13.28 8.70
CA ALA A 15 -3.12 -13.11 9.71
C ALA A 15 -4.27 -12.27 9.16
N GLU A 16 -5.49 -12.59 9.55
CA GLU A 16 -6.68 -11.87 9.12
C GLU A 16 -7.74 -11.84 10.20
N CYS A 17 -8.47 -10.73 10.23
CA CYS A 17 -9.75 -10.60 10.92
C CYS A 17 -10.70 -10.02 9.88
N CYS A 18 -11.69 -10.79 9.47
CA CYS A 18 -12.64 -10.45 8.41
C CYS A 18 -14.08 -10.62 8.88
N ARG A 19 -15.01 -10.02 8.14
CA ARG A 19 -16.45 -10.19 8.36
C ARG A 19 -16.84 -11.61 7.93
N VAL A 20 -17.73 -12.26 8.68
CA VAL A 20 -18.05 -13.69 8.54
C VAL A 20 -18.68 -14.10 7.20
N ASP A 21 -19.22 -13.14 6.46
CA ASP A 21 -19.86 -13.31 5.15
C ASP A 21 -18.90 -13.03 3.97
N LEU A 22 -17.64 -12.70 4.23
CA LEU A 22 -16.62 -12.49 3.21
C LEU A 22 -15.70 -13.72 3.11
N GLU A 23 -15.26 -14.02 1.89
CA GLU A 23 -14.26 -15.06 1.64
C GLU A 23 -12.93 -14.65 2.33
N PRO A 24 -12.35 -15.50 3.19
CA PRO A 24 -11.07 -15.21 3.83
C PRO A 24 -9.93 -15.19 2.82
N TYR A 25 -8.95 -14.31 3.04
CA TYR A 25 -7.70 -14.27 2.29
C TYR A 25 -6.53 -14.93 3.03
N LEU A 26 -6.73 -15.34 4.29
CA LEU A 26 -5.71 -16.01 5.10
C LEU A 26 -5.03 -17.16 4.36
N GLY A 27 -3.70 -17.13 4.29
CA GLY A 27 -2.85 -18.12 3.64
C GLY A 27 -2.72 -17.96 2.11
N LEU A 28 -3.38 -16.97 1.50
CA LEU A 28 -3.18 -16.70 0.07
C LEU A 28 -1.83 -16.03 -0.18
N HIS A 29 -1.15 -16.51 -1.23
CA HIS A 29 0.08 -15.94 -1.75
C HIS A 29 -0.20 -15.11 -2.99
N TYR A 30 0.52 -13.99 -3.11
CA TYR A 30 0.40 -13.06 -4.21
C TYR A 30 1.77 -12.73 -4.77
N PRO A 31 1.88 -12.51 -6.08
CA PRO A 31 3.16 -12.30 -6.74
C PRO A 31 3.77 -10.95 -6.35
N ALA A 32 5.11 -10.87 -6.36
CA ALA A 32 5.87 -9.66 -6.05
C ALA A 32 5.42 -8.42 -6.86
N ILE A 33 5.01 -8.63 -8.11
CA ILE A 33 4.52 -7.57 -9.00
C ILE A 33 3.24 -6.88 -8.50
N GLY A 34 2.52 -7.47 -7.54
CA GLY A 34 1.32 -6.90 -6.94
C GLY A 34 1.61 -5.62 -6.13
N ILE A 35 2.83 -5.48 -5.61
CA ILE A 35 3.30 -4.27 -4.92
C ILE A 35 4.65 -3.85 -5.51
N PRO A 36 4.64 -2.97 -6.53
CA PRO A 36 5.87 -2.54 -7.21
C PRO A 36 6.89 -1.94 -6.23
N GLN A 37 8.19 -2.16 -6.48
CA GLN A 37 9.28 -1.64 -5.66
C GLN A 37 9.19 -0.12 -5.43
N ALA A 38 8.75 0.65 -6.42
CA ALA A 38 8.51 2.10 -6.27
C ALA A 38 7.45 2.42 -5.19
N SER A 39 6.41 1.60 -5.06
CA SER A 39 5.41 1.75 -4.00
C SER A 39 5.98 1.40 -2.64
N GLN A 40 6.79 0.34 -2.57
CA GLN A 40 7.50 -0.04 -1.35
C GLN A 40 8.43 1.09 -0.87
N PHE A 41 9.17 1.72 -1.78
CA PHE A 41 10.01 2.89 -1.46
C PHE A 41 9.19 4.07 -0.92
N VAL A 42 8.05 4.42 -1.56
CA VAL A 42 7.19 5.50 -1.04
C VAL A 42 6.63 5.15 0.34
N PHE A 43 6.32 3.87 0.59
CA PHE A 43 5.94 3.35 1.90
C PHE A 43 7.10 3.41 2.92
N MET A 44 8.35 3.52 2.45
CA MET A 44 9.51 3.76 3.31
C MET A 44 9.52 5.18 3.92
N GLU A 45 8.83 6.13 3.32
CA GLU A 45 8.68 7.49 3.86
C GLU A 45 7.27 7.70 4.43
N ASN A 46 6.25 7.23 3.73
CA ASN A 46 4.84 7.41 4.05
C ASN A 46 4.24 6.12 4.61
N LYS A 47 4.32 5.98 5.94
CA LYS A 47 3.98 4.74 6.65
C LYS A 47 2.50 4.37 6.65
N VAL A 48 1.62 5.29 6.27
CA VAL A 48 0.16 5.09 6.24
C VAL A 48 -0.40 5.63 4.95
N ARG A 49 -1.26 4.85 4.29
CA ARG A 49 -1.98 5.29 3.09
C ARG A 49 -3.44 4.86 3.16
N MET A 50 -4.32 5.84 2.96
CA MET A 50 -5.76 5.66 2.96
C MET A 50 -6.32 5.91 1.57
N MET A 51 -7.31 5.10 1.18
CA MET A 51 -8.11 5.30 -0.01
C MET A 51 -9.58 5.09 0.36
N CYS A 52 -10.39 6.14 0.25
CA CYS A 52 -11.79 6.10 0.67
C CYS A 52 -12.71 5.42 -0.34
N ASP A 53 -12.40 5.55 -1.63
CA ASP A 53 -13.20 5.02 -2.73
C ASP A 53 -12.32 4.83 -3.97
N CYS A 54 -12.18 3.59 -4.45
CA CYS A 54 -11.42 3.29 -5.68
C CYS A 54 -12.18 3.61 -6.97
N LEU A 55 -13.49 3.86 -6.91
CA LEU A 55 -14.33 4.23 -8.05
C LEU A 55 -14.43 5.75 -8.24
N ALA A 56 -14.00 6.53 -7.25
CA ALA A 56 -14.00 7.98 -7.32
C ALA A 56 -13.04 8.49 -8.40
N SER A 57 -13.52 9.42 -9.22
CA SER A 57 -12.70 10.06 -10.26
C SER A 57 -11.62 10.95 -9.63
N PRO A 58 -10.34 10.81 -10.01
CA PRO A 58 -9.26 11.67 -9.51
C PRO A 58 -9.52 13.14 -9.86
N ILE A 59 -9.24 14.03 -8.91
CA ILE A 59 -9.38 15.48 -9.11
C ILE A 59 -8.02 16.06 -9.51
N LYS A 60 -8.01 16.81 -10.61
CA LYS A 60 -6.79 17.47 -11.12
C LYS A 60 -6.37 18.60 -10.18
N VAL A 61 -5.09 18.63 -9.82
CA VAL A 61 -4.48 19.76 -9.12
C VAL A 61 -4.19 20.87 -10.12
N VAL A 62 -4.61 22.10 -9.78
CA VAL A 62 -4.21 23.30 -10.51
C VAL A 62 -2.88 23.76 -9.94
N GLN A 63 -1.87 23.92 -10.80
CA GLN A 63 -0.53 24.36 -10.43
C GLN A 63 -0.13 25.60 -11.23
N ASP A 64 0.77 26.40 -10.68
CA ASP A 64 1.31 27.58 -11.35
C ASP A 64 2.12 27.19 -12.60
N GLU A 65 1.95 27.90 -13.71
CA GLU A 65 2.63 27.63 -14.98
C GLU A 65 4.15 27.81 -14.90
N ARG A 66 4.65 28.52 -13.88
CA ARG A 66 6.08 28.71 -13.63
C ARG A 66 6.76 27.44 -13.10
N LEU A 67 5.99 26.47 -12.62
CA LEU A 67 6.53 25.17 -12.22
C LEU A 67 6.85 24.35 -13.48
N THR A 68 8.14 24.05 -13.66
CA THR A 68 8.64 23.26 -14.79
C THR A 68 8.32 21.77 -14.67
N LEU A 69 7.98 21.30 -13.47
CA LEU A 69 7.61 19.93 -13.17
C LEU A 69 6.27 19.88 -12.41
N PRO A 70 5.51 18.79 -12.54
CA PRO A 70 4.34 18.57 -11.70
C PRO A 70 4.68 18.61 -10.21
N LEU A 71 3.76 19.14 -9.40
CA LEU A 71 3.89 19.08 -7.94
C LEU A 71 4.00 17.62 -7.48
N SER A 72 5.02 17.30 -6.67
CA SER A 72 5.11 15.98 -6.04
C SER A 72 4.05 15.86 -4.94
N LEU A 73 3.27 14.77 -5.00
CA LEU A 73 2.24 14.45 -4.02
C LEU A 73 2.57 13.19 -3.22
N GLU A 74 3.80 12.69 -3.28
CA GLU A 74 4.18 11.40 -2.67
C GLU A 74 3.81 11.31 -1.19
N GLY A 75 3.99 12.41 -0.45
CA GLY A 75 3.59 12.55 0.97
C GLY A 75 2.20 13.13 1.24
N SER A 76 1.37 13.36 0.21
CA SER A 76 0.00 13.82 0.41
C SER A 76 -0.92 12.68 0.81
N MET A 77 -1.65 12.85 1.92
CA MET A 77 -2.66 11.88 2.37
C MET A 77 -3.82 11.70 1.37
N LEU A 78 -4.09 12.71 0.54
CA LEU A 78 -5.17 12.72 -0.44
C LEU A 78 -4.70 12.34 -1.86
N ARG A 79 -3.45 11.87 -2.00
CA ARG A 79 -2.93 11.45 -3.31
C ARG A 79 -3.79 10.33 -3.90
N ALA A 80 -4.35 10.60 -5.08
CA ALA A 80 -5.13 9.64 -5.84
C ALA A 80 -4.32 8.36 -6.13
N PRO A 81 -4.97 7.18 -6.16
CA PRO A 81 -4.31 5.96 -6.59
C PRO A 81 -3.91 6.01 -8.06
N HIS A 82 -2.88 5.24 -8.40
CA HIS A 82 -2.61 4.92 -9.80
C HIS A 82 -3.76 4.07 -10.36
N GLY A 83 -4.14 4.29 -11.62
CA GLY A 83 -5.30 3.64 -12.25
C GLY A 83 -5.24 2.11 -12.22
N CYS A 84 -4.04 1.52 -12.38
CA CYS A 84 -3.84 0.07 -12.25
C CYS A 84 -4.26 -0.45 -10.86
N HIS A 85 -3.90 0.26 -9.78
CA HIS A 85 -4.25 -0.16 -8.43
C HIS A 85 -5.73 0.08 -8.12
N ALA A 86 -6.32 1.17 -8.64
CA ALA A 86 -7.77 1.39 -8.53
C ALA A 86 -8.58 0.29 -9.21
N GLN A 87 -8.14 -0.16 -10.40
CA GLN A 87 -8.76 -1.28 -11.10
C GLN A 87 -8.55 -2.61 -10.37
N TYR A 88 -7.34 -2.84 -9.83
CA TYR A 88 -7.07 -4.02 -9.00
C TYR A 88 -8.02 -4.08 -7.78
N MET A 89 -8.18 -2.98 -7.07
CA MET A 89 -9.11 -2.86 -5.94
C MET A 89 -10.55 -3.14 -6.36
N THR A 90 -10.98 -2.61 -7.51
CA THR A 90 -12.30 -2.87 -8.09
C THR A 90 -12.49 -4.36 -8.38
N ASN A 91 -11.50 -5.04 -8.96
CA ASN A 91 -11.55 -6.46 -9.28
C ASN A 91 -11.58 -7.34 -8.02
N MET A 92 -10.89 -6.91 -6.95
CA MET A 92 -10.91 -7.54 -5.63
C MET A 92 -12.15 -7.19 -4.80
N VAL A 93 -13.06 -6.36 -5.32
CA VAL A 93 -14.27 -5.88 -4.62
C VAL A 93 -13.92 -5.13 -3.31
N SER A 94 -12.75 -4.49 -3.28
CA SER A 94 -12.27 -3.68 -2.16
C SER A 94 -12.47 -2.19 -2.49
N ILE A 95 -13.58 -1.60 -2.05
CA ILE A 95 -13.92 -0.20 -2.39
C ILE A 95 -13.02 0.81 -1.67
N ALA A 96 -12.68 0.51 -0.43
CA ALA A 96 -11.87 1.37 0.43
C ALA A 96 -10.72 0.56 1.03
N SER A 97 -9.58 1.20 1.26
CA SER A 97 -8.42 0.56 1.90
C SER A 97 -7.68 1.50 2.84
N LEU A 98 -7.10 0.90 3.87
CA LEU A 98 -6.12 1.52 4.74
C LEU A 98 -4.93 0.56 4.82
N VAL A 99 -3.77 1.02 4.39
CA VAL A 99 -2.52 0.25 4.42
C VAL A 99 -1.56 0.94 5.36
N MET A 100 -0.97 0.16 6.27
CA MET A 100 0.03 0.62 7.22
C MET A 100 1.27 -0.26 7.10
N VAL A 101 2.43 0.38 7.12
CA VAL A 101 3.71 -0.28 6.94
C VAL A 101 4.24 -0.72 8.30
N VAL A 102 4.53 -2.01 8.43
CA VAL A 102 5.26 -2.56 9.58
C VAL A 102 6.71 -2.70 9.16
N ARG A 103 7.61 -2.08 9.91
CA ARG A 103 9.06 -2.29 9.75
C ARG A 103 9.66 -2.80 11.03
N LEU A 104 10.64 -3.65 10.85
CA LEU A 104 11.55 -4.09 11.89
C LEU A 104 12.83 -3.29 11.70
N ASN A 105 13.35 -2.71 12.77
CA ASN A 105 14.70 -2.14 12.75
C ASN A 105 15.67 -3.27 13.09
N GLU A 106 16.75 -3.40 12.33
CA GLU A 106 17.79 -4.42 12.56
C GLU A 106 18.58 -4.18 13.86
N ASP A 107 18.54 -2.96 14.41
CA ASP A 107 19.30 -2.57 15.62
C ASP A 107 18.82 -3.20 16.94
N TYR A 108 17.69 -3.92 16.94
CA TYR A 108 17.16 -4.53 18.18
C TYR A 108 17.75 -5.90 18.53
N ASP A 109 18.43 -6.57 17.58
CA ASP A 109 19.03 -7.89 17.82
C ASP A 109 20.46 -7.81 18.40
N GLU A 110 21.13 -6.66 18.31
CA GLU A 110 22.45 -6.46 18.96
C GLU A 110 22.34 -6.17 20.47
N LEU A 111 21.22 -5.58 20.93
CA LEU A 111 21.01 -5.23 22.34
C LEU A 111 20.57 -6.40 23.24
N LYS A 112 20.39 -7.60 22.69
CA LYS A 112 20.07 -8.82 23.45
C LYS A 112 21.27 -9.74 23.70
N ASN A 113 22.44 -9.39 23.19
CA ASN A 113 23.66 -10.20 23.29
C ASN A 113 24.70 -9.66 24.28
N ASP A 114 24.34 -8.72 25.15
CA ASP A 114 25.15 -8.26 26.30
C ASP A 114 24.51 -8.63 27.65
#